data_AF-A0A525KCY6-F1
#
_entry.id   AF-A0A525KCY6-F1
#
_cell.length_a   1.000
_cell.length_b   1.000
_cell.length_c   1.000
_cell.angle_alpha   90.00
_cell.angle_beta   90.00
_cell.angle_gamma   90.00
#
_symmetry.space_group_name_H-M   'P 1'
#
loop_
_entity.id
_entity.type
_entity.pdbx_description
1 polymer ?
#
loop_
_entity_poly.entity_id
_entity_poly.type
_entity_poly.pdbx_seq_one_letter_code
_entity_poly.pdbx_strand_id
1 'polypeptide(L)'
;PDDTAHKNRMQGNDFVQSLMYARGVTCFSCHDPHGTDNQAMLRKPVNEVCLTCHSANGRNGPRAATIEAHTHHAVGSAGDSCVACHMPKIEQTLGKVNVASHTFHFVTPTATENLGIPNACNVCHADKTTAWATGEIAKWDDRSPWRMRQ
;
A
#
# COMPACT_ATOMS: atom_id res chain seq x y z
N PRO A 1 8.80 28.15 -8.57
CA PRO A 1 7.88 27.06 -8.22
C PRO A 1 8.69 25.81 -7.90
N ASP A 2 8.49 25.19 -6.73
CA ASP A 2 9.31 24.06 -6.25
C ASP A 2 8.89 22.69 -6.84
N ASP A 3 7.99 22.72 -7.83
CA ASP A 3 7.40 21.58 -8.54
C ASP A 3 6.78 20.51 -7.64
N THR A 4 6.49 20.83 -6.37
CA THR A 4 5.85 19.90 -5.41
C THR A 4 4.47 19.45 -5.89
N ALA A 5 3.73 20.36 -6.52
CA ALA A 5 2.44 20.05 -7.16
C ALA A 5 2.58 19.01 -8.29
N HIS A 6 3.69 18.98 -9.03
CA HIS A 6 3.93 17.98 -10.08
C HIS A 6 4.31 16.61 -9.50
N LYS A 7 5.06 16.59 -8.39
CA LYS A 7 5.51 15.36 -7.74
C LYS A 7 4.38 14.59 -7.07
N ASN A 8 3.37 15.30 -6.56
CA ASN A 8 2.30 14.70 -5.75
C ASN A 8 0.94 14.63 -6.49
N ARG A 9 0.86 15.13 -7.74
CA ARG A 9 -0.40 15.12 -8.53
C ARG A 9 -0.99 13.72 -8.65
N MET A 10 -0.15 12.72 -8.95
CA MET A 10 -0.64 11.36 -9.17
C MET A 10 -1.14 10.72 -7.87
N GLN A 11 -0.50 11.03 -6.73
CA GLN A 11 -0.97 10.59 -5.42
C GLN A 11 -2.35 11.18 -5.09
N GLY A 12 -2.58 12.46 -5.42
CA GLY A 12 -3.90 13.07 -5.27
C GLY A 12 -4.97 12.44 -6.18
N ASN A 13 -4.62 12.18 -7.45
CA ASN A 13 -5.53 11.55 -8.42
C ASN A 13 -5.94 10.12 -8.00
N ASP A 14 -4.97 9.32 -7.55
CA ASP A 14 -5.22 7.99 -6.99
C ASP A 14 -6.16 8.07 -5.78
N PHE A 15 -5.87 9.00 -4.87
CA PHE A 15 -6.62 9.12 -3.62
C PHE A 15 -8.10 9.39 -3.86
N VAL A 16 -8.44 10.33 -4.76
CA VAL A 16 -9.84 10.69 -5.03
C VAL A 16 -10.63 9.57 -5.71
N GLN A 17 -9.96 8.56 -6.25
CA GLN A 17 -10.59 7.35 -6.79
C GLN A 17 -10.68 6.21 -5.77
N SER A 18 -10.07 6.36 -4.60
CA SER A 18 -9.98 5.30 -3.59
C SER A 18 -11.29 5.07 -2.81
N LEU A 19 -11.42 3.88 -2.21
CA LEU A 19 -12.49 3.58 -1.26
C LEU A 19 -12.43 4.45 0.00
N MET A 20 -11.25 4.97 0.35
CA MET A 20 -11.10 5.87 1.50
C MET A 20 -11.79 7.20 1.22
N TYR A 21 -11.51 7.80 0.07
CA TYR A 21 -12.17 9.03 -0.36
C TYR A 21 -13.69 8.85 -0.49
N ALA A 22 -14.14 7.75 -1.11
CA ALA A 22 -15.56 7.44 -1.22
C ALA A 22 -16.28 7.27 0.14
N ARG A 23 -15.53 7.02 1.22
CA ARG A 23 -16.04 6.92 2.60
C ARG A 23 -15.84 8.18 3.44
N GLY A 24 -15.47 9.30 2.81
CA GLY A 24 -15.32 10.60 3.48
C GLY A 24 -13.98 10.80 4.18
N VAL A 25 -13.00 9.90 4.00
CA VAL A 25 -11.62 10.14 4.44
C VAL A 25 -11.03 11.23 3.55
N THR A 26 -10.29 12.14 4.16
CA THR A 26 -9.62 13.25 3.45
C THR A 26 -8.11 13.12 3.57
N CYS A 27 -7.36 13.92 2.79
CA CYS A 27 -5.91 14.00 2.90
C CYS A 27 -5.46 14.25 4.36
N PHE A 28 -6.20 15.13 5.06
CA PHE A 28 -5.88 15.55 6.42
C PHE A 28 -6.29 14.55 7.49
N SER A 29 -6.98 13.47 7.13
CA SER A 29 -7.23 12.34 8.03
C SER A 29 -5.91 11.60 8.34
N CYS A 30 -4.96 11.59 7.40
CA CYS A 30 -3.65 10.96 7.56
C CYS A 30 -2.53 11.98 7.75
N HIS A 31 -2.57 13.09 7.02
CA HIS A 31 -1.53 14.13 7.04
C HIS A 31 -1.92 15.32 7.92
N ASP A 32 -0.93 15.96 8.54
CA ASP A 32 -1.12 17.25 9.19
C ASP A 32 -0.61 18.36 8.26
N PRO A 33 -1.47 19.29 7.80
CA PRO A 33 -1.04 20.39 6.94
C PRO A 33 -0.09 21.38 7.64
N HIS A 34 0.01 21.35 8.97
CA HIS A 34 0.95 22.16 9.75
C HIS A 34 2.24 21.42 10.10
N GLY A 35 2.38 20.17 9.64
CA GLY A 35 3.58 19.36 9.81
C GLY A 35 3.61 18.55 11.11
N THR A 36 4.39 17.46 11.06
CA THR A 36 4.69 16.59 12.20
C THR A 36 6.12 16.06 12.05
N ASP A 37 6.66 15.44 13.10
CA ASP A 37 7.95 14.75 13.05
C ASP A 37 7.89 13.40 12.31
N ASN A 38 6.69 12.95 11.90
CA ASN A 38 6.56 11.71 11.14
C ASN A 38 6.84 11.93 9.66
N GLN A 39 7.33 10.89 8.99
CA GLN A 39 7.54 10.91 7.54
C GLN A 39 6.29 11.38 6.80
N ALA A 40 6.47 12.22 5.78
CA ALA A 40 5.39 12.78 4.98
C ALA A 40 4.32 13.54 5.79
N MET A 41 4.71 14.12 6.94
CA MET A 41 3.80 14.88 7.83
C MET A 41 2.60 14.06 8.30
N LEU A 42 2.77 12.74 8.47
CA LEU A 42 1.71 11.88 8.96
C LEU A 42 1.34 12.24 10.41
N ARG A 43 0.06 12.13 10.76
CA ARG A 43 -0.43 12.39 12.12
C ARG A 43 0.08 11.39 13.16
N LYS A 44 0.51 10.20 12.73
CA LYS A 44 1.07 9.12 13.55
C LYS A 44 2.15 8.38 12.74
N PRO A 45 2.92 7.47 13.37
CA PRO A 45 3.74 6.51 12.64
C PRO A 45 2.91 5.71 11.63
N VAL A 46 3.54 5.28 10.53
CA VAL A 46 2.82 4.84 9.32
C VAL A 46 1.80 3.72 9.56
N ASN A 47 2.18 2.66 10.28
CA ASN A 47 1.27 1.56 10.60
C ASN A 47 0.16 2.01 11.56
N GLU A 48 0.48 2.89 12.53
CA GLU A 48 -0.50 3.40 13.50
C GLU A 48 -1.59 4.27 12.85
N VAL A 49 -1.26 5.05 11.81
CA VAL A 49 -2.27 5.78 11.02
C VAL A 49 -3.29 4.80 10.43
N CYS A 50 -2.81 3.73 9.79
CA CYS A 50 -3.70 2.71 9.20
C CYS A 50 -4.55 2.03 10.27
N LEU A 51 -3.93 1.62 11.38
CA LEU A 51 -4.57 0.89 12.47
C LEU A 51 -5.56 1.74 13.28
N THR A 52 -5.53 3.07 13.15
CA THR A 52 -6.55 3.96 13.74
C THR A 52 -7.95 3.59 13.27
N CYS A 53 -8.09 3.19 12.00
CA CYS A 53 -9.36 2.72 11.43
C CYS A 53 -9.37 1.20 11.20
N HIS A 54 -8.23 0.61 10.85
CA HIS A 54 -8.09 -0.82 10.51
C HIS A 54 -7.62 -1.65 11.71
N SER A 55 -8.31 -1.52 12.84
CA SER A 55 -7.95 -2.26 14.06
C SER A 55 -7.97 -3.79 13.83
N ALA A 56 -7.15 -4.53 14.57
CA ALA A 56 -7.01 -5.99 14.43
C ALA A 56 -8.36 -6.74 14.49
N ASN A 57 -9.28 -6.25 15.33
CA ASN A 57 -10.62 -6.82 15.53
C ASN A 57 -11.71 -6.14 14.65
N GLY A 58 -11.35 -5.14 13.85
CA GLY A 58 -12.27 -4.42 12.97
C GLY A 58 -12.58 -5.19 11.68
N ARG A 59 -13.79 -5.01 11.12
CA ARG A 59 -14.19 -5.65 9.84
C ARG A 59 -13.27 -5.29 8.66
N ASN A 60 -12.69 -4.10 8.70
CA ASN A 60 -11.74 -3.59 7.72
C ASN A 60 -10.28 -3.90 8.09
N GLY A 61 -10.01 -4.49 9.25
CA GLY A 61 -8.65 -4.80 9.72
C GLY A 61 -7.91 -5.87 8.91
N PRO A 62 -6.66 -6.15 9.27
CA PRO A 62 -5.78 -7.10 8.57
C PRO A 62 -6.24 -8.57 8.65
N ARG A 63 -7.24 -8.90 9.49
CA ARG A 63 -7.73 -10.28 9.71
C ARG A 63 -6.62 -11.25 10.16
N ALA A 64 -5.69 -10.77 10.96
CA ALA A 64 -4.66 -11.58 11.62
C ALA A 64 -4.45 -11.10 13.06
N ALA A 65 -3.89 -11.97 13.90
CA ALA A 65 -3.62 -11.64 15.30
C ALA A 65 -2.50 -10.60 15.48
N THR A 66 -1.56 -10.54 14.54
CA THR A 66 -0.43 -9.61 14.53
C THR A 66 -0.18 -9.06 13.12
N ILE A 67 0.58 -7.97 13.01
CA ILE A 67 0.98 -7.42 11.71
C ILE A 67 1.86 -8.43 10.96
N GLU A 68 2.85 -9.02 11.63
CA GLU A 68 3.72 -10.07 11.04
C GLU A 68 2.91 -11.25 10.50
N ALA A 69 1.87 -11.69 11.21
CA ALA A 69 1.00 -12.76 10.72
C ALA A 69 0.17 -12.36 9.49
N HIS A 70 -0.06 -11.05 9.27
CA HIS A 70 -0.73 -10.54 8.09
C HIS A 70 0.21 -10.27 6.92
N THR A 71 1.39 -9.72 7.21
CA THR A 71 2.38 -9.31 6.20
C THR A 71 3.28 -10.46 5.77
N HIS A 72 3.44 -11.48 6.63
CA HIS A 72 4.39 -12.59 6.49
C HIS A 72 5.83 -12.10 6.36
N HIS A 73 6.13 -10.96 7.00
CA HIS A 73 7.45 -10.35 7.07
C HIS A 73 7.82 -10.10 8.53
N ALA A 74 9.11 -10.25 8.85
CA ALA A 74 9.62 -10.05 10.21
C ALA A 74 9.30 -8.64 10.73
N VAL A 75 8.96 -8.56 12.01
CA VAL A 75 8.65 -7.29 12.70
C VAL A 75 9.74 -6.24 12.45
N GLY A 76 9.33 -5.04 12.03
CA GLY A 76 10.24 -3.92 11.77
C GLY A 76 11.01 -4.00 10.45
N SER A 77 10.83 -5.05 9.65
CA SER A 77 11.34 -5.10 8.28
C SER A 77 10.56 -4.14 7.37
N ALA A 78 11.10 -3.83 6.19
CA ALA A 78 10.40 -2.96 5.24
C ALA A 78 9.03 -3.52 4.82
N GLY A 79 8.90 -4.86 4.72
CA GLY A 79 7.65 -5.54 4.38
C GLY A 79 6.62 -5.61 5.51
N ASP A 80 7.02 -5.29 6.74
CA ASP A 80 6.11 -5.19 7.91
C ASP A 80 5.33 -3.86 7.92
N SER A 81 5.60 -2.96 6.97
CA SER A 81 4.90 -1.70 6.82
C SER A 81 3.64 -1.85 5.95
N CYS A 82 2.49 -1.34 6.40
CA CYS A 82 1.24 -1.41 5.64
C CYS A 82 1.37 -0.83 4.23
N VAL A 83 2.13 0.26 4.10
CA VAL A 83 2.33 0.99 2.84
C VAL A 83 3.26 0.26 1.87
N ALA A 84 4.04 -0.73 2.33
CA ALA A 84 4.90 -1.50 1.44
C ALA A 84 4.07 -2.30 0.41
N CYS A 85 2.93 -2.85 0.86
CA CYS A 85 2.06 -3.70 0.04
C CYS A 85 0.80 -2.98 -0.42
N HIS A 86 0.23 -2.09 0.41
CA HIS A 86 -1.02 -1.40 0.09
C HIS A 86 -0.80 -0.03 -0.58
N MET A 87 0.40 0.54 -0.53
CA MET A 87 0.74 1.78 -1.23
C MET A 87 2.09 1.64 -1.97
N PRO A 88 2.27 0.59 -2.79
CA PRO A 88 3.56 0.32 -3.39
C PRO A 88 3.95 1.46 -4.35
N LYS A 89 5.26 1.64 -4.57
CA LYS A 89 5.81 2.68 -5.46
C LYS A 89 5.66 2.28 -6.93
N ILE A 90 4.43 2.30 -7.42
CA ILE A 90 4.06 1.84 -8.75
C ILE A 90 3.47 2.95 -9.62
N GLU A 91 3.13 4.09 -9.00
CA GLU A 91 2.41 5.15 -9.67
C GLU A 91 3.39 6.08 -10.40
N GLN A 92 3.24 6.22 -11.71
CA GLN A 92 4.21 6.92 -12.55
C GLN A 92 3.98 8.42 -12.55
N THR A 93 4.98 9.17 -12.10
CA THR A 93 5.03 10.62 -12.33
C THR A 93 5.71 10.93 -13.67
N LEU A 94 5.94 12.21 -13.98
CA LEU A 94 6.70 12.59 -15.17
C LEU A 94 8.10 11.93 -15.14
N GLY A 95 8.43 11.14 -16.16
CA GLY A 95 9.70 10.40 -16.27
C GLY A 95 9.58 8.92 -15.85
N LYS A 96 10.70 8.33 -15.40
CA LYS A 96 10.77 6.93 -14.90
C LYS A 96 10.77 6.86 -13.36
N VAL A 97 10.09 7.81 -12.72
CA VAL A 97 10.05 7.92 -11.26
C VAL A 97 8.67 7.53 -10.76
N ASN A 98 8.63 6.47 -9.96
CA ASN A 98 7.39 6.02 -9.33
C ASN A 98 7.23 6.62 -7.93
N VAL A 99 6.01 6.99 -7.60
CA VAL A 99 5.57 7.42 -6.26
C VAL A 99 4.65 6.37 -5.64
N ALA A 100 4.45 6.45 -4.32
CA ALA A 100 3.55 5.55 -3.60
C ALA A 100 2.11 5.76 -4.06
N SER A 101 1.44 4.68 -4.48
CA SER A 101 0.03 4.72 -4.85
C SER A 101 -0.84 5.12 -3.65
N HIS A 102 -1.90 5.87 -3.91
CA HIS A 102 -2.91 6.23 -2.90
C HIS A 102 -4.28 5.59 -3.20
N THR A 103 -4.30 4.53 -4.01
CA THR A 103 -5.49 3.68 -4.19
C THR A 103 -5.72 2.75 -3.00
N PHE A 104 -4.67 2.51 -2.19
CA PHE A 104 -4.60 1.56 -1.08
C PHE A 104 -4.83 0.09 -1.48
N HIS A 105 -4.92 -0.17 -2.78
CA HIS A 105 -5.22 -1.48 -3.31
C HIS A 105 -3.98 -2.37 -3.28
N PHE A 106 -4.15 -3.62 -2.87
CA PHE A 106 -3.11 -4.60 -3.01
C PHE A 106 -3.02 -5.03 -4.47
N VAL A 107 -1.98 -4.59 -5.18
CA VAL A 107 -1.74 -5.01 -6.56
C VAL A 107 -1.08 -6.38 -6.55
N THR A 108 -1.85 -7.39 -6.97
CA THR A 108 -1.43 -8.80 -7.01
C THR A 108 -0.39 -9.03 -8.11
N PRO A 109 0.39 -10.12 -8.03
CA PRO A 109 1.24 -10.55 -9.14
C PRO A 109 0.43 -10.86 -10.42
N THR A 110 -0.79 -11.38 -10.27
CA THR A 110 -1.71 -11.64 -11.40
C THR A 110 -2.12 -10.35 -12.12
N ALA A 111 -2.33 -9.24 -11.39
CA ALA A 111 -2.60 -7.94 -12.00
C ALA A 111 -1.42 -7.45 -12.85
N THR A 112 -0.17 -7.76 -12.46
CA THR A 112 1.00 -7.51 -13.32
C THR A 112 0.92 -8.29 -14.63
N GLU A 113 0.59 -9.57 -14.57
CA GLU A 113 0.52 -10.42 -15.76
C GLU A 113 -0.59 -9.97 -16.72
N ASN A 114 -1.73 -9.54 -16.16
CA ASN A 114 -2.90 -9.14 -16.96
C ASN A 114 -2.81 -7.71 -17.50
N LEU A 115 -2.22 -6.78 -16.75
CA LEU A 115 -2.28 -5.34 -17.04
C LEU A 115 -0.91 -4.70 -17.30
N GLY A 116 0.18 -5.44 -17.10
CA GLY A 116 1.55 -4.92 -17.28
C GLY A 116 1.99 -3.91 -16.23
N ILE A 117 1.29 -3.82 -15.09
CA ILE A 117 1.60 -2.88 -14.00
C ILE A 117 2.48 -3.52 -12.92
N PRO A 118 3.38 -2.79 -12.23
CA PRO A 118 4.17 -3.38 -11.14
C PRO A 118 3.29 -3.80 -9.96
N ASN A 119 3.59 -4.94 -9.32
CA ASN A 119 2.87 -5.44 -8.14
C ASN A 119 3.59 -5.13 -6.82
N ALA A 120 2.88 -5.33 -5.71
CA ALA A 120 3.37 -5.09 -4.36
C ALA A 120 4.63 -5.90 -3.99
N CYS A 121 4.83 -7.08 -4.55
CA CYS A 121 5.93 -7.99 -4.20
C CYS A 121 7.21 -7.66 -4.96
N ASN A 122 7.12 -7.57 -6.29
CA ASN A 122 8.27 -7.43 -7.17
C ASN A 122 8.88 -6.02 -7.18
N VAL A 123 8.26 -5.03 -6.52
CA VAL A 123 8.88 -3.73 -6.23
C VAL A 123 10.12 -3.87 -5.32
N CYS A 124 10.11 -4.84 -4.38
CA CYS A 124 11.26 -5.14 -3.53
C CYS A 124 11.99 -6.41 -3.98
N HIS A 125 11.25 -7.44 -4.38
CA HIS A 125 11.80 -8.70 -4.89
C HIS A 125 12.04 -8.64 -6.41
N ALA A 126 12.88 -7.70 -6.83
CA ALA A 126 13.14 -7.41 -8.24
C ALA A 126 13.88 -8.54 -8.99
N ASP A 127 14.55 -9.43 -8.26
CA ASP A 127 15.24 -10.61 -8.79
C ASP A 127 14.30 -11.83 -8.97
N LYS A 128 13.03 -11.71 -8.57
CA LYS A 128 12.04 -12.78 -8.63
C LYS A 128 11.01 -12.53 -9.72
N THR A 129 10.40 -13.61 -10.19
CA THR A 129 9.32 -13.57 -11.18
C THR A 129 7.97 -13.29 -10.52
N THR A 130 6.97 -12.88 -11.32
CA THR A 130 5.58 -12.81 -10.86
C THR A 130 5.07 -14.18 -10.43
N ALA A 131 5.43 -15.24 -11.15
CA ALA A 131 5.09 -16.63 -10.81
C ALA A 131 5.62 -17.04 -9.42
N TRP A 132 6.82 -16.60 -9.04
CA TRP A 132 7.33 -16.81 -7.67
C TRP A 132 6.43 -16.12 -6.64
N ALA A 133 6.09 -14.85 -6.86
CA ALA A 133 5.24 -14.09 -5.94
C ALA A 133 3.84 -14.72 -5.82
N THR A 134 3.25 -15.16 -6.94
CA THR A 134 2.00 -15.94 -6.97
C THR A 134 2.12 -17.24 -6.18
N GLY A 135 3.26 -17.94 -6.28
CA GLY A 135 3.52 -19.16 -5.52
C GLY A 135 3.63 -18.92 -4.01
N GLU A 136 4.32 -17.87 -3.57
CA GLU A 136 4.43 -17.52 -2.15
C GLU A 136 3.07 -17.09 -1.58
N ILE A 137 2.35 -16.23 -2.30
CA ILE A 137 1.07 -15.70 -1.85
C ILE A 137 -0.02 -16.79 -1.82
N ALA A 138 0.14 -17.89 -2.55
CA ALA A 138 -0.78 -19.02 -2.50
C ALA A 138 -0.60 -19.89 -1.23
N LYS A 139 0.53 -19.77 -0.52
CA LYS A 139 0.82 -20.57 0.69
C LYS A 139 0.17 -20.02 1.95
N TRP A 140 -0.17 -18.72 1.97
CA TRP A 140 -0.74 -18.11 3.15
C TRP A 140 -2.25 -18.47 3.20
N ASP A 141 -2.71 -19.00 4.33
CA ASP A 141 -4.05 -19.56 4.55
C ASP A 141 -5.05 -18.57 5.19
N ASP A 142 -4.59 -17.37 5.50
CA ASP A 142 -5.31 -16.30 6.20
C ASP A 142 -6.21 -15.42 5.30
N ARG A 143 -6.22 -15.68 3.99
CA ARG A 143 -6.99 -14.88 3.03
C ARG A 143 -7.58 -15.68 1.90
N SER A 144 -8.63 -15.12 1.29
CA SER A 144 -9.36 -15.77 0.22
C SER A 144 -8.46 -16.01 -1.00
N PRO A 145 -8.30 -17.27 -1.45
CA PRO A 145 -7.54 -17.58 -2.65
C PRO A 145 -8.10 -16.90 -3.91
N TRP A 146 -9.40 -16.57 -3.92
CA TRP A 146 -10.01 -15.83 -5.02
C TRP A 146 -9.52 -14.38 -5.11
N ARG A 147 -9.34 -13.68 -3.97
CA ARG A 147 -8.81 -12.31 -3.97
C ARG A 147 -7.35 -12.25 -4.43
N MET A 148 -6.60 -13.33 -4.21
CA MET A 148 -5.18 -13.39 -4.55
C MET A 148 -4.90 -13.77 -6.01
N ARG A 149 -5.94 -14.09 -6.78
CA ARG A 149 -5.86 -14.47 -8.19
C ARG A 149 -6.55 -13.47 -9.14
N GLN A 150 -6.91 -12.29 -8.63
CA GLN A 150 -7.44 -11.20 -9.46
C GLN A 150 -6.32 -10.38 -10.05
#